data_AF-A0A950P062-F1
#
_entry.id   AF-A0A950P062-F1
#
_cell.length_a   1.000
_cell.length_b   1.000
_cell.length_c   1.000
_cell.angle_alpha   90.00
_cell.angle_beta   90.00
_cell.angle_gamma   90.00
#
_symmetry.space_group_name_H-M   'P 1'
#
loop_
_entity.id
_entity.type
_entity.pdbx_description
1 polymer ?
#
loop_
_entity_poly.entity_id
_entity_poly.type
_entity_poly.pdbx_seq_one_letter_code
_entity_poly.pdbx_strand_id
1 'polypeptide(L)'
;AFLIPGGFGTRQEMYNRQLHEFVRSLEEECLLTSVCTGSWVYGRMGLLDGLSATNRKEPDKVESGPSGKVPIDRLAEIAPGCRISRTRVVDAGRIVTAGGITSGMEMGFHLLRRAGYGEDFIAEVARVMEYSEAYRLYREDRETAEPLLDVRSNR
;
A
#
# COMPACT_ATOMS: atom_id res chain seq x y z
N ALA A 1 -11.23 -6.53 -2.00
CA ALA A 1 -9.83 -6.16 -1.73
C ALA A 1 -9.22 -7.23 -0.82
N PHE A 2 -8.01 -7.69 -1.11
CA PHE A 2 -7.21 -8.57 -0.26
C PHE A 2 -6.10 -7.75 0.41
N LEU A 3 -5.85 -7.98 1.70
CA LEU A 3 -4.91 -7.16 2.49
C LEU A 3 -3.80 -8.02 3.09
N ILE A 4 -2.54 -7.66 2.81
CA ILE A 4 -1.36 -8.18 3.50
C ILE A 4 -0.91 -7.14 4.55
N PRO A 5 -1.06 -7.43 5.84
CA PRO A 5 -0.57 -6.54 6.88
C PRO A 5 0.96 -6.60 7.00
N GLY A 6 1.54 -5.64 7.72
CA GLY A 6 2.94 -5.67 8.08
C GLY A 6 3.21 -6.50 9.34
N GLY A 7 4.45 -6.40 9.83
CA GLY A 7 4.90 -7.02 11.07
C GLY A 7 6.07 -7.97 10.86
N PHE A 8 6.61 -8.51 11.95
CA PHE A 8 7.83 -9.31 11.93
C PHE A 8 7.73 -10.52 10.99
N GLY A 9 6.56 -11.18 10.95
CA GLY A 9 6.29 -12.38 10.14
C GLY A 9 6.43 -12.18 8.63
N THR A 10 6.29 -10.94 8.13
CA THR A 10 6.44 -10.64 6.69
C THR A 10 7.79 -11.07 6.10
N ARG A 11 8.84 -11.19 6.93
CA ARG A 11 10.14 -11.72 6.54
C ARG A 11 10.07 -13.15 5.99
N GLN A 12 9.21 -13.98 6.56
CA GLN A 12 8.97 -15.35 6.09
C GLN A 12 7.98 -15.37 4.93
N GLU A 13 6.93 -14.54 5.01
CA GLU A 13 5.87 -14.50 3.99
C GLU A 13 6.35 -14.08 2.60
N MET A 14 7.45 -13.31 2.50
CA MET A 14 8.14 -13.04 1.24
C MET A 14 8.54 -14.30 0.45
N TYR A 15 8.62 -15.46 1.10
CA TYR A 15 9.03 -16.72 0.49
C TYR A 15 7.92 -17.78 0.57
N ASN A 16 6.74 -17.43 1.06
CA ASN A 16 5.64 -18.36 1.22
C ASN A 16 4.94 -18.60 -0.12
N ARG A 17 5.26 -19.74 -0.75
CA ARG A 17 4.70 -20.12 -2.06
C ARG A 17 3.18 -20.24 -2.05
N GLN A 18 2.59 -20.75 -0.97
CA GLN A 18 1.13 -20.89 -0.88
C GLN A 18 0.43 -19.53 -0.88
N LEU A 19 0.98 -18.56 -0.13
CA LEU A 19 0.48 -17.19 -0.15
C LEU A 19 0.61 -16.57 -1.54
N HIS A 20 1.76 -16.75 -2.20
CA HIS A 20 1.99 -16.21 -3.54
C HIS A 20 1.03 -16.81 -4.58
N GLU A 21 0.80 -18.12 -4.53
CA GLU A 21 -0.16 -18.82 -5.39
C GLU A 21 -1.58 -18.34 -5.13
N PHE A 22 -1.97 -18.19 -3.86
CA PHE A 22 -3.26 -17.61 -3.50
C PHE A 22 -3.44 -16.20 -4.06
N VAL A 23 -2.46 -15.31 -3.89
CA VAL A 23 -2.50 -13.94 -4.45
C VAL A 23 -2.63 -13.96 -5.98
N ARG A 24 -1.92 -14.86 -6.67
CA ARG A 24 -2.03 -15.01 -8.13
C ARG A 24 -3.36 -15.59 -8.59
N SER A 25 -4.06 -16.32 -7.73
CA SER A 25 -5.38 -16.90 -8.02
C SER A 25 -6.54 -15.90 -7.86
N LEU A 26 -6.30 -14.75 -7.22
CA LEU A 26 -7.31 -13.70 -7.07
C LEU A 26 -7.66 -13.07 -8.42
N GLU A 27 -8.95 -12.78 -8.61
CA GLU A 27 -9.49 -12.10 -9.80
C GLU A 27 -8.80 -10.76 -10.07
N GLU A 28 -8.81 -10.31 -11.34
CA GLU A 28 -8.14 -9.07 -11.76
C GLU A 28 -8.76 -7.83 -11.08
N GLU A 29 -10.05 -7.87 -10.81
CA GLU A 29 -10.82 -6.83 -10.12
C GLU A 29 -10.53 -6.78 -8.62
N CYS A 30 -9.93 -7.84 -8.06
CA CYS A 30 -9.56 -7.85 -6.65
C CYS A 30 -8.37 -6.91 -6.42
N LEU A 31 -8.64 -5.79 -5.75
CA LEU A 31 -7.59 -4.90 -5.27
C LEU A 31 -6.65 -5.63 -4.32
N LEU A 32 -5.35 -5.54 -4.59
CA LEU A 32 -4.30 -6.03 -3.73
C LEU A 32 -3.82 -4.88 -2.85
N THR A 33 -3.91 -5.04 -1.54
CA THR A 33 -3.64 -3.98 -0.59
C THR A 33 -2.59 -4.39 0.43
N SER A 34 -1.79 -3.45 0.91
CA SER A 34 -0.84 -3.76 1.97
C SER A 34 -0.60 -2.56 2.88
N VAL A 35 -0.21 -2.85 4.12
CA VAL A 35 0.20 -1.85 5.10
C VAL A 35 1.58 -2.20 5.63
N CYS A 36 2.43 -1.22 5.89
CA CYS A 36 3.72 -1.42 6.53
C CYS A 36 4.57 -2.38 5.69
N THR A 37 5.17 -3.39 6.31
CA THR A 37 6.06 -4.34 5.62
C THR A 37 5.33 -5.30 4.69
N GLY A 38 3.99 -5.24 4.60
CA GLY A 38 3.22 -6.09 3.69
C GLY A 38 3.59 -5.90 2.21
N SER A 39 3.98 -4.68 1.80
CA SER A 39 4.40 -4.42 0.41
C SER A 39 5.69 -5.15 0.02
N TRP A 40 6.49 -5.64 0.98
CA TRP A 40 7.64 -6.50 0.69
C TRP A 40 7.23 -7.81 -0.01
N VAL A 41 6.06 -8.36 0.34
CA VAL A 41 5.56 -9.60 -0.29
C VAL A 41 5.29 -9.35 -1.77
N TYR A 42 4.52 -8.30 -2.09
CA TYR A 42 4.24 -7.93 -3.48
C TYR A 42 5.50 -7.55 -4.26
N GLY A 43 6.44 -6.83 -3.62
CA GLY A 43 7.74 -6.54 -4.20
C GLY A 43 8.51 -7.81 -4.55
N ARG A 44 8.55 -8.78 -3.63
CA ARG A 44 9.23 -10.06 -3.83
C ARG A 44 8.57 -10.94 -4.90
N MET A 45 7.27 -10.77 -5.11
CA MET A 45 6.53 -11.42 -6.20
C MET A 45 6.76 -10.79 -7.58
N GLY A 46 7.45 -9.64 -7.66
CA GLY A 46 7.63 -8.84 -8.89
C GLY A 46 6.42 -8.02 -9.29
N LEU A 47 5.40 -7.93 -8.42
CA LEU A 47 4.14 -7.25 -8.74
C LEU A 47 4.24 -5.73 -8.68
N LEU A 48 5.33 -5.18 -8.13
CA LEU A 48 5.55 -3.74 -8.01
C LEU A 48 6.45 -3.17 -9.11
N ASP A 49 6.90 -3.99 -10.06
CA ASP A 49 7.79 -3.55 -11.14
C ASP A 49 7.09 -2.52 -12.04
N GLY A 50 7.71 -1.36 -12.22
CA GLY A 50 7.15 -0.23 -12.97
C GLY A 50 6.05 0.54 -12.23
N LEU A 51 5.68 0.14 -11.02
CA LEU A 51 4.66 0.80 -10.20
C LEU A 51 5.28 1.66 -9.11
N SER A 52 4.46 2.54 -8.53
CA SER A 52 4.79 3.25 -7.30
C SER A 52 4.29 2.46 -6.10
N ALA A 53 5.08 2.43 -5.02
CA ALA A 53 4.64 1.86 -3.75
C ALA A 53 5.30 2.54 -2.56
N THR A 54 4.65 2.44 -1.40
CA THR A 54 5.15 2.92 -0.11
C THR A 54 5.30 1.76 0.89
N ASN A 55 5.97 2.06 2.00
CA ASN A 55 6.15 1.17 3.14
C ASN A 55 6.32 2.03 4.39
N ARG A 56 6.46 1.39 5.56
CA ARG A 56 6.76 2.09 6.80
C ARG A 56 8.11 2.81 6.69
N LYS A 57 8.10 4.11 7.01
CA LYS A 57 9.25 5.02 6.86
C LYS A 57 10.13 5.11 8.11
N GLU A 58 9.68 4.52 9.21
CA GLU A 58 10.35 4.55 10.51
C GLU A 58 10.71 3.13 10.94
N PRO A 59 11.95 2.86 11.34
CA PRO A 59 12.39 1.54 11.81
C PRO A 59 11.91 1.22 13.24
N ASP A 60 11.78 -0.06 13.56
CA ASP A 60 11.75 -0.52 14.95
C ASP A 60 13.18 -0.69 15.53
N LYS A 61 13.31 -1.14 16.78
CA LYS A 61 14.62 -1.32 17.44
C LYS A 61 15.55 -2.28 16.69
N VAL A 62 15.02 -3.34 16.08
CA VAL A 62 15.81 -4.33 15.35
C VAL A 62 16.24 -3.76 14.00
N GLU A 63 15.34 -3.05 13.34
CA GLU A 63 15.59 -2.37 12.06
C GLU A 63 16.53 -1.16 12.18
N SER A 64 16.64 -0.56 13.38
CA SER A 64 17.64 0.46 13.70
C SER A 64 19.00 -0.09 14.10
N GLY A 65 19.14 -1.42 14.24
CA GLY A 65 20.40 -2.05 14.63
C GLY A 65 21.46 -2.02 13.52
N PRO A 66 22.71 -2.43 13.80
CA PRO A 66 23.83 -2.34 12.85
C PRO A 66 23.61 -3.10 11.53
N SER A 67 22.80 -4.16 11.54
CA SER A 67 22.41 -4.96 10.37
C SER A 67 20.95 -4.71 9.93
N GLY A 68 20.29 -3.74 10.57
CA GLY A 68 18.94 -3.33 10.28
C GLY A 68 18.85 -2.41 9.05
N LYS A 69 17.62 -2.16 8.60
CA LYS A 69 17.33 -1.19 7.54
C LYS A 69 15.91 -0.68 7.72
N VAL A 70 15.70 0.61 7.45
CA VAL A 70 14.36 1.21 7.44
C VAL A 70 13.49 0.48 6.42
N PRO A 71 12.23 0.14 6.73
CA PRO A 71 11.47 -0.74 5.88
C PRO A 71 11.23 -0.29 4.44
N ILE A 72 11.05 1.02 4.24
CA ILE A 72 10.92 1.62 2.91
C ILE A 72 12.20 1.50 2.08
N ASP A 73 13.38 1.59 2.70
CA ASP A 73 14.66 1.41 1.99
C ASP A 73 14.88 -0.07 1.63
N ARG A 74 14.43 -0.99 2.50
CA ARG A 74 14.45 -2.43 2.20
C ARG A 74 13.48 -2.79 1.08
N LEU A 75 12.34 -2.11 0.95
CA LEU A 75 11.44 -2.30 -0.19
C LEU A 75 12.16 -1.96 -1.51
N ALA A 76 12.97 -0.89 -1.54
CA ALA A 76 13.75 -0.50 -2.72
C ALA A 76 14.75 -1.60 -3.15
N GLU A 77 15.34 -2.32 -2.20
CA GLU A 77 16.24 -3.45 -2.48
C GLU A 77 15.49 -4.68 -2.99
N ILE A 78 14.33 -4.97 -2.40
CA ILE A 78 13.50 -6.13 -2.77
C ILE A 78 12.90 -5.95 -4.17
N ALA A 79 12.47 -4.74 -4.50
CA ALA A 79 11.79 -4.40 -5.75
C ALA A 79 12.49 -3.20 -6.43
N PRO A 80 13.65 -3.42 -7.07
CA PRO A 80 14.40 -2.33 -7.70
C PRO A 80 13.68 -1.66 -8.88
N GLY A 81 12.69 -2.33 -9.49
CA GLY A 81 11.82 -1.76 -10.52
C GLY A 81 10.67 -0.90 -9.97
N CYS A 82 10.47 -0.85 -8.65
CA CYS A 82 9.42 -0.08 -8.00
C CYS A 82 9.89 1.37 -7.76
N ARG A 83 9.05 2.35 -8.09
CA ARG A 83 9.23 3.73 -7.64
C ARG A 83 8.84 3.84 -6.17
N ILE A 84 9.79 4.20 -5.32
CA ILE A 84 9.54 4.34 -3.88
C ILE A 84 8.91 5.71 -3.59
N SER A 85 7.68 5.69 -3.10
CA SER A 85 6.97 6.88 -2.66
C SER A 85 6.98 7.00 -1.15
N ARG A 86 7.15 8.23 -0.67
CA ARG A 86 7.10 8.55 0.77
C ARG A 86 5.71 9.01 1.23
N THR A 87 4.69 8.98 0.38
CA THR A 87 3.31 9.30 0.76
C THR A 87 2.71 8.23 1.67
N ARG A 88 1.66 8.55 2.43
CA ARG A 88 0.99 7.58 3.32
C ARG A 88 0.26 6.49 2.55
N VAL A 89 -0.39 6.84 1.44
CA VAL A 89 -1.10 5.89 0.58
C VAL A 89 -0.62 6.06 -0.85
N VAL A 90 -0.33 4.96 -1.51
CA VAL A 90 -0.04 4.92 -2.95
C VAL A 90 -1.05 4.02 -3.62
N ASP A 91 -1.79 4.56 -4.56
CA ASP A 91 -2.70 3.83 -5.43
C ASP A 91 -2.11 3.69 -6.82
N ALA A 92 -1.66 2.48 -7.16
CA ALA A 92 -1.11 2.12 -8.46
C ALA A 92 -2.12 1.32 -9.31
N GLY A 93 -3.42 1.60 -9.18
CA GLY A 93 -4.47 0.91 -9.92
C GLY A 93 -4.93 -0.35 -9.18
N ARG A 94 -4.48 -1.54 -9.60
CA ARG A 94 -4.86 -2.81 -8.92
C ARG A 94 -4.21 -2.95 -7.55
N ILE A 95 -3.02 -2.36 -7.35
CA ILE A 95 -2.26 -2.46 -6.10
C ILE A 95 -2.31 -1.13 -5.35
N VAL A 96 -2.72 -1.17 -4.08
CA VAL A 96 -2.72 -0.03 -3.16
C VAL A 96 -1.82 -0.34 -1.97
N THR A 97 -0.79 0.47 -1.75
CA THR A 97 0.13 0.28 -0.61
C THR A 97 0.03 1.43 0.36
N ALA A 98 0.14 1.12 1.65
CA ALA A 98 0.10 2.09 2.71
C ALA A 98 1.35 2.00 3.59
N GLY A 99 1.80 3.16 4.06
CA GLY A 99 3.06 3.34 4.78
C GLY A 99 3.07 2.72 6.18
N GLY A 100 3.12 3.55 7.22
CA GLY A 100 3.16 3.09 8.61
C GLY A 100 1.86 2.43 9.08
N ILE A 101 1.82 1.98 10.33
CA ILE A 101 0.64 1.30 10.92
C ILE A 101 -0.62 2.16 10.75
N THR A 102 -0.53 3.44 11.09
CA THR A 102 -1.67 4.37 10.99
C THR A 102 -2.09 4.65 9.55
N SER A 103 -1.17 4.50 8.57
CA SER A 103 -1.48 4.63 7.13
C SER A 103 -2.52 3.63 6.64
N GLY A 104 -2.74 2.52 7.34
CA GLY A 104 -3.85 1.62 7.07
C GLY A 104 -5.22 2.29 7.21
N MET A 105 -5.35 3.29 8.10
CA MET A 105 -6.59 4.05 8.27
C MET A 105 -6.85 4.95 7.07
N GLU A 106 -5.83 5.71 6.63
CA GLU A 106 -5.91 6.53 5.41
C GLU A 106 -6.21 5.68 4.18
N MET A 107 -5.63 4.49 4.08
CA MET A 107 -5.96 3.56 3.00
C MET A 107 -7.43 3.13 3.05
N GLY A 108 -7.99 2.87 4.24
CA GLY A 108 -9.42 2.57 4.39
C GLY A 108 -10.32 3.69 3.85
N PHE A 109 -10.06 4.94 4.24
CA PHE A 109 -10.79 6.10 3.69
C PHE A 109 -10.60 6.26 2.19
N HIS A 110 -9.39 6.00 1.68
CA HIS A 110 -9.12 6.01 0.24
C HIS A 110 -9.91 4.93 -0.50
N LEU A 111 -10.02 3.73 0.04
CA LEU A 111 -10.82 2.65 -0.56
C LEU A 111 -12.31 2.97 -0.59
N LEU A 112 -12.85 3.66 0.43
CA LEU A 112 -14.22 4.20 0.37
C LEU A 112 -14.37 5.20 -0.78
N ARG A 113 -13.40 6.11 -0.94
CA ARG A 113 -13.41 7.06 -2.07
C ARG A 113 -13.38 6.34 -3.42
N ARG A 114 -12.55 5.29 -3.57
CA ARG A 114 -12.51 4.46 -4.79
C ARG A 114 -13.81 3.71 -5.06
N ALA A 115 -14.53 3.32 -4.01
CA ALA A 115 -15.83 2.68 -4.13
C ALA A 115 -16.96 3.67 -4.51
N GLY A 116 -16.64 4.95 -4.70
CA GLY A 116 -17.59 5.98 -5.15
C GLY A 116 -18.31 6.71 -4.02
N TYR A 117 -17.92 6.50 -2.76
CA TYR A 117 -18.52 7.26 -1.66
C TYR A 117 -18.03 8.71 -1.67
N GLY A 118 -18.98 9.63 -1.49
CA GLY A 118 -18.72 11.08 -1.43
C GLY A 118 -17.99 11.49 -0.16
N GLU A 119 -17.40 12.69 -0.21
CA GLU A 119 -16.55 13.21 0.87
C GLU A 119 -17.30 13.37 2.20
N ASP A 120 -18.57 13.78 2.18
CA ASP A 120 -19.39 13.95 3.39
C ASP A 120 -19.55 12.64 4.17
N PHE A 121 -19.77 11.53 3.44
CA PHE A 121 -19.85 10.20 4.06
C PHE A 121 -18.50 9.79 4.66
N ILE A 122 -17.40 9.99 3.94
CA ILE A 122 -16.06 9.61 4.43
C ILE A 122 -15.68 10.45 5.66
N ALA A 123 -15.99 11.75 5.64
CA ALA A 123 -15.78 12.63 6.79
C ALA A 123 -16.63 12.23 8.00
N GLU A 124 -17.87 11.77 7.78
CA GLU A 124 -18.73 11.24 8.84
C GLU A 124 -18.17 9.93 9.42
N VAL A 125 -17.70 9.00 8.58
CA VAL A 125 -17.01 7.79 9.05
C VAL A 125 -15.80 8.16 9.90
N ALA A 126 -14.97 9.11 9.45
CA ALA A 126 -13.83 9.59 10.22
C ALA A 126 -14.27 10.24 11.55
N ARG A 127 -15.40 10.96 11.59
CA ARG A 127 -15.96 11.55 12.81
C ARG A 127 -16.45 10.49 13.80
N VAL A 128 -17.18 9.49 13.34
CA VAL A 128 -17.66 8.37 14.17
C VAL A 128 -16.49 7.56 14.73
N MET A 129 -15.40 7.43 13.97
CA MET A 129 -14.17 6.79 14.42
C MET A 129 -13.30 7.67 15.34
N GLU A 130 -13.75 8.89 15.67
CA GLU A 130 -12.99 9.89 16.45
C GLU A 130 -11.63 10.24 15.80
N TYR A 131 -11.58 10.19 14.46
CA TYR A 131 -10.38 10.38 13.64
C TYR A 131 -10.39 11.68 12.81
N SER A 132 -11.34 12.61 13.08
CA SER A 132 -11.56 13.78 12.22
C SER A 132 -10.33 14.67 11.99
N GLU A 133 -9.55 14.97 13.04
CA GLU A 133 -8.37 15.83 12.91
C GLU A 133 -7.28 15.17 12.04
N ALA A 134 -6.99 13.90 12.32
CA ALA A 134 -5.99 13.15 11.57
C ALA A 134 -6.43 12.91 10.13
N TYR A 135 -7.71 12.63 9.89
CA TYR A 135 -8.27 12.54 8.54
C TYR A 135 -8.08 13.84 7.76
N ARG A 136 -8.43 15.00 8.36
CA ARG A 136 -8.23 16.30 7.72
C ARG A 136 -6.76 16.56 7.38
N LEU A 137 -5.85 16.16 8.26
CA LEU A 137 -4.41 16.34 8.07
C LEU A 137 -3.83 15.44 6.95
N TYR A 138 -4.25 14.17 6.89
CA TYR A 138 -3.58 13.16 6.06
C TYR A 138 -4.34 12.76 4.79
N ARG A 139 -5.58 13.18 4.60
CA ARG A 139 -6.41 12.79 3.45
C ARG A 139 -5.76 13.00 2.09
N GLU A 140 -4.96 14.05 1.93
CA GLU A 140 -4.26 14.37 0.67
C GLU A 140 -2.81 13.83 0.62
N ASP A 141 -2.31 13.18 1.67
CA ASP A 141 -1.00 12.51 1.68
C ASP A 141 -1.09 11.15 0.95
N ARG A 142 -1.46 11.24 -0.32
CA ARG A 142 -1.68 10.13 -1.22
C ARG A 142 -1.07 10.40 -2.60
N GLU A 143 -0.57 9.35 -3.22
CA GLU A 143 -0.16 9.34 -4.62
C GLU A 143 -1.09 8.42 -5.39
N THR A 144 -1.68 8.90 -6.48
CA THR A 144 -2.50 8.07 -7.36
C THR A 144 -1.83 8.03 -8.72
N ALA A 145 -1.64 6.85 -9.29
CA ALA A 145 -1.20 6.71 -10.67
C ALA A 145 -2.22 7.41 -11.60
N GLU A 146 -1.73 8.25 -12.50
CA GLU A 146 -2.53 8.76 -13.61
C GLU A 146 -3.18 7.58 -14.33
N PRO A 147 -4.49 7.64 -14.67
CA PRO A 147 -5.10 6.63 -15.52
C PRO A 147 -4.23 6.48 -16.77
N LEU A 148 -3.86 5.25 -17.13
CA LEU A 148 -3.31 5.00 -18.47
C LEU A 148 -4.39 5.48 -19.44
N LEU A 149 -4.14 6.61 -20.12
CA LEU A 149 -4.97 7.04 -21.23
C LEU A 149 -5.06 5.86 -22.19
N ASP A 150 -6.27 5.36 -22.41
CA ASP A 150 -6.48 4.23 -23.29
C ASP A 150 -6.12 4.64 -24.73
N VAL A 151 -4.89 4.35 -25.15
CA VAL A 151 -4.39 4.63 -26.50
C VAL A 151 -5.07 3.72 -27.54
N ARG A 152 -6.06 2.90 -27.17
CA ARG A 152 -6.78 2.02 -28.09
C ARG A 152 -8.09 2.57 -28.63
N SER A 153 -8.52 3.78 -28.28
CA SER A 153 -9.75 4.37 -28.84
C SER A 153 -9.58 5.05 -30.23
N ASN A 154 -8.45 4.86 -30.91
CA ASN A 154 -8.16 5.55 -32.18
C ASN A 154 -7.66 4.61 -33.30
N ARG A 155 -8.26 3.42 -33.42
CA ARG A 155 -8.18 2.59 -34.64
C ARG A 155 -9.54 1.98 -34.97
#